data_AF-A0A522MP07-F1
#
_entry.id   AF-A0A522MP07-F1
#
_cell.length_a   1.000
_cell.length_b   1.000
_cell.length_c   1.000
_cell.angle_alpha   90.00
_cell.angle_beta   90.00
_cell.angle_gamma   90.00
#
_symmetry.space_group_name_H-M   'P 1'
#
loop_
_entity.id
_entity.type
_entity.pdbx_description
1 polymer ?
#
loop_
_entity_poly.entity_id
_entity_poly.type
_entity_poly.pdbx_seq_one_letter_code
_entity_poly.pdbx_strand_id
1 'polypeptide(L)'
;MARPDYLICLECESEVEDFIWRDGEIRRATCEVCGNSDVDAFSLPEEFEQEDDEEALDEDEEADGDPEDYEDEEEEEEDEEEEDR
;
A
#
# COMPACT_ATOMS: atom_id res chain seq x y z
N MET A 1 -8.03 23.59 14.35
CA MET A 1 -7.02 23.46 13.27
C MET A 1 -7.04 24.70 12.39
N ALA A 2 -5.89 25.04 11.78
CA ALA A 2 -5.88 25.94 10.63
C ALA A 2 -6.65 25.28 9.46
N ARG A 3 -7.20 26.08 8.56
CA ARG A 3 -7.80 25.54 7.33
C ARG A 3 -6.65 25.03 6.45
N PRO A 4 -6.71 23.81 5.88
CA PRO A 4 -5.72 23.32 4.93
C PRO A 4 -5.77 24.11 3.63
N ASP A 5 -4.69 24.10 2.85
CA ASP A 5 -4.65 24.78 1.54
C ASP A 5 -5.48 24.03 0.50
N TYR A 6 -5.41 22.70 0.51
CA TYR A 6 -6.18 21.80 -0.36
C TYR A 6 -6.56 20.52 0.39
N LEU A 7 -7.48 19.76 -0.18
CA LEU A 7 -7.85 18.41 0.25
C LEU A 7 -7.45 17.40 -0.84
N ILE A 8 -7.27 16.13 -0.47
CA ILE A 8 -7.03 15.04 -1.43
C ILE A 8 -8.32 14.27 -1.62
N CYS A 9 -8.78 14.15 -2.87
CA CYS A 9 -9.92 13.31 -3.22
C CYS A 9 -9.51 11.84 -3.18
N LEU A 10 -10.12 11.04 -2.31
CA LEU A 10 -9.79 9.61 -2.16
C LEU A 10 -10.29 8.74 -3.32
N GLU A 11 -11.16 9.27 -4.18
CA GLU A 11 -11.63 8.54 -5.37
C GLU A 11 -10.68 8.62 -6.57
N CYS A 12 -9.89 9.70 -6.66
CA CYS A 12 -9.06 9.97 -7.84
C CYS A 12 -7.71 10.63 -7.53
N GLU A 13 -7.34 10.68 -6.25
CA GLU A 13 -6.05 11.14 -5.73
C GLU A 13 -5.68 12.56 -6.21
N SER A 14 -6.70 13.39 -6.46
CA SER A 14 -6.53 14.74 -6.99
C SER A 14 -6.69 15.79 -5.90
N GLU A 15 -5.92 16.87 -6.00
CA GLU A 15 -5.97 18.02 -5.10
C GLU A 15 -7.24 18.86 -5.34
N VAL A 16 -7.92 19.25 -4.26
CA VAL A 16 -9.17 20.01 -4.28
C VAL A 16 -9.08 21.25 -3.41
N GLU A 17 -9.10 22.41 -4.06
CA GLU A 17 -9.07 23.73 -3.40
C GLU A 17 -10.49 24.27 -3.13
N ASP A 18 -11.50 23.81 -3.87
CA ASP A 18 -12.90 24.24 -3.73
C ASP A 18 -13.64 23.44 -2.64
N PHE A 19 -13.49 23.92 -1.41
CA PHE A 19 -14.16 23.35 -0.24
C PHE A 19 -14.49 24.38 0.85
N ILE A 20 -15.43 23.99 1.71
CA ILE A 20 -15.89 24.75 2.87
C ILE A 20 -15.35 24.09 4.13
N TRP A 21 -14.43 24.78 4.80
CA TRP A 21 -13.87 24.39 6.10
C TRP A 21 -14.51 25.18 7.24
N ARG A 22 -15.02 24.50 8.28
CA ARG A 22 -15.53 25.13 9.50
C ARG A 22 -15.24 24.25 10.71
N ASP A 23 -14.84 24.87 11.82
CA ASP A 23 -14.62 24.19 13.10
C ASP A 23 -13.57 23.05 13.08
N GLY A 24 -12.70 23.02 12.07
CA GLY A 24 -11.71 21.93 11.93
C GLY A 24 -12.22 20.72 11.14
N GLU A 25 -13.40 20.82 10.52
CA GLU A 25 -14.01 19.77 9.71
C GLU A 25 -14.40 20.29 8.31
N ILE A 26 -14.46 19.36 7.35
CA ILE A 26 -14.93 19.61 5.99
C ILE A 26 -16.47 19.65 6.03
N ARG A 27 -17.06 20.82 5.73
CA ARG A 27 -18.52 20.97 5.63
C ARG A 27 -19.06 20.62 4.26
N ARG A 28 -18.24 20.84 3.22
CA ARG A 28 -18.57 20.58 1.83
C ARG A 28 -17.30 20.61 1.00
N ALA A 29 -17.14 19.68 0.08
CA ALA A 29 -16.08 19.68 -0.92
C ALA A 29 -16.65 19.17 -2.25
N THR A 30 -16.05 19.56 -3.37
CA THR A 30 -16.40 19.00 -4.67
C THR A 30 -15.15 18.88 -5.52
N CYS A 31 -14.85 17.66 -5.97
CA CYS A 31 -13.72 17.39 -6.85
C CYS A 31 -14.07 17.82 -8.28
N GLU A 32 -13.26 18.70 -8.85
CA GLU A 32 -13.41 19.14 -10.24
C GLU A 32 -12.93 18.11 -11.27
N VAL A 33 -12.20 17.07 -10.83
CA VAL A 33 -11.64 16.02 -11.69
C VAL A 33 -12.64 14.88 -11.91
N CYS A 34 -13.07 14.21 -10.84
CA CYS A 34 -14.00 13.08 -10.93
C CYS A 34 -15.47 13.46 -10.69
N GLY A 35 -15.74 14.66 -10.16
CA GLY A 35 -17.09 15.11 -9.81
C GLY A 35 -17.59 14.61 -8.46
N ASN A 36 -16.74 13.96 -7.65
CA ASN A 36 -17.08 13.52 -6.30
C ASN A 36 -17.48 14.72 -5.42
N SER A 37 -18.51 14.56 -4.59
CA SER A 37 -19.00 15.60 -3.68
C SER A 37 -19.24 15.10 -2.25
N ASP A 38 -18.87 13.85 -1.98
CA ASP A 38 -18.99 13.20 -0.67
C ASP A 38 -17.83 13.62 0.22
N VAL A 39 -18.13 14.29 1.34
CA VAL A 39 -17.11 14.86 2.25
C VAL A 39 -16.22 13.81 2.89
N ASP A 40 -16.75 12.60 3.11
CA ASP A 40 -16.01 11.45 3.67
C ASP A 40 -15.01 10.85 2.66
N ALA A 41 -15.14 11.17 1.38
CA ALA A 41 -14.22 10.76 0.32
C ALA A 41 -13.13 11.84 0.06
N PHE A 42 -12.86 12.70 1.04
CA PHE A 42 -11.76 13.66 1.03
C PHE A 42 -10.93 13.51 2.31
N SER A 43 -9.61 13.58 2.15
CA SER A 43 -8.66 13.54 3.26
C SER A 43 -7.77 14.78 3.27
N LEU A 44 -7.14 15.05 4.42
CA LEU A 44 -6.10 16.05 4.53
C LEU A 44 -4.81 15.54 3.88
N PRO A 45 -4.02 16.40 3.22
CA PRO A 45 -2.73 15.99 2.67
C PRO A 45 -1.80 15.39 3.74
N GLU A 46 -1.77 16.00 4.93
CA GLU A 46 -0.97 15.51 6.07
C GLU A 46 -1.38 14.11 6.56
N GLU A 47 -2.66 13.73 6.40
CA GLU A 47 -3.16 12.39 6.76
C GLU A 47 -2.89 11.37 5.64
N PHE A 48 -3.01 11.79 4.38
CA PHE A 48 -2.76 10.95 3.22
C PHE A 48 -1.28 10.57 3.07
N GLU A 49 -0.36 11.52 3.29
CA GLU A 49 1.09 11.25 3.19
C GLU A 49 1.60 10.33 4.31
N GLN A 50 0.96 10.29 5.48
CA GLN A 50 1.36 9.41 6.58
C GLN A 50 1.02 7.94 6.32
N GLU A 51 -0.04 7.65 5.56
CA GLU A 51 -0.44 6.28 5.24
C GLU A 51 0.57 5.60 4.29
N ASP A 52 1.32 6.37 3.49
CA ASP A 52 2.39 5.89 2.59
C ASP A 52 3.75 5.71 3.30
N ASP A 53 4.00 6.39 4.44
CA ASP A 53 5.28 6.37 5.15
C ASP A 53 5.38 5.27 6.24
N GLU A 54 4.25 4.69 6.67
CA GLU A 54 4.22 3.64 7.71
C GLU A 54 4.71 2.24 7.25
N GLU A 55 5.01 2.02 5.96
CA GLU A 55 5.53 0.73 5.45
C GLU A 55 7.07 0.60 5.41
N ALA A 56 7.84 1.59 5.91
CA ALA A 56 9.30 1.63 5.73
C ALA A 56 10.16 1.32 6.97
N LEU A 57 9.66 0.67 8.02
CA LEU A 57 10.45 0.32 9.21
C LEU A 57 10.07 -1.05 9.81
N ASP A 58 10.57 -2.16 9.23
CA ASP A 58 11.17 -3.32 9.95
C ASP A 58 11.59 -4.44 8.96
N GLU A 59 12.81 -4.40 8.42
CA GLU A 59 13.46 -5.60 7.87
C GLU A 59 14.96 -5.56 8.24
N ASP A 60 15.23 -5.61 9.54
CA ASP A 60 16.56 -5.91 10.09
C ASP A 60 16.38 -6.85 11.29
N GLU A 61 16.06 -8.12 11.04
CA GLU A 61 16.31 -9.20 12.00
C GLU A 61 16.95 -10.40 11.29
N GLU A 62 18.26 -10.28 11.08
CA GLU A 62 19.16 -11.39 10.76
C GLU A 62 19.25 -12.35 11.97
N ALA A 63 18.73 -13.58 11.86
CA ALA A 63 19.05 -14.68 12.77
C ALA A 63 18.90 -16.07 12.13
N ASP A 64 20.00 -16.53 11.53
CA ASP A 64 20.65 -17.83 11.80
C ASP A 64 19.76 -19.06 12.05
N GLY A 65 19.75 -19.99 11.08
CA GLY A 65 19.08 -21.29 11.20
C GLY A 65 19.34 -22.27 10.05
N ASP A 66 20.61 -22.49 9.70
CA ASP A 66 21.08 -23.69 8.98
C ASP A 66 21.93 -24.45 10.01
N PRO A 67 21.85 -25.79 10.24
CA PRO A 67 21.62 -26.84 9.24
C PRO A 67 20.92 -28.14 9.77
N GLU A 68 20.53 -29.04 8.88
CA GLU A 68 20.39 -30.51 9.04
C GLU A 68 19.58 -31.09 10.24
N ASP A 69 18.35 -31.58 9.98
CA ASP A 69 17.83 -32.78 10.67
C ASP A 69 16.61 -33.38 9.91
N TYR A 70 16.58 -34.72 9.80
CA TYR A 70 15.61 -35.62 9.13
C TYR A 70 15.83 -35.86 7.61
N GLU A 71 16.66 -36.84 7.21
CA GLU A 71 16.37 -38.30 7.12
C GLU A 71 15.25 -38.57 6.08
N ASP A 72 15.33 -39.43 5.07
CA ASP A 72 15.79 -40.81 5.06
C ASP A 72 15.57 -41.38 3.63
N GLU A 73 16.62 -41.93 3.04
CA GLU A 73 16.68 -43.22 2.33
C GLU A 73 15.65 -43.64 1.23
N GLU A 74 16.21 -43.80 0.01
CA GLU A 74 15.95 -44.86 -1.00
C GLU A 74 14.77 -44.74 -2.00
N GLU A 75 15.10 -44.60 -3.29
CA GLU A 75 14.77 -45.63 -4.29
C GLU A 75 15.78 -45.54 -5.47
N GLU A 76 16.67 -46.54 -5.53
CA GLU A 76 17.48 -47.02 -6.68
C GLU A 76 16.56 -47.37 -7.87
N GLU A 77 16.89 -47.47 -9.16
CA GLU A 77 18.07 -47.35 -10.01
C GLU A 77 17.56 -47.52 -11.48
N GLU A 78 18.34 -47.02 -12.45
CA GLU A 78 18.50 -47.53 -13.85
C GLU A 78 17.26 -47.50 -14.80
N ASP A 79 17.32 -47.19 -16.10
CA ASP A 79 18.31 -47.50 -17.13
C ASP A 79 18.01 -46.68 -18.42
N GLU A 80 18.99 -46.73 -19.32
CA GLU A 80 19.27 -46.10 -20.62
C GLU A 80 18.10 -46.17 -21.64
N GLU A 81 17.98 -45.34 -22.69
CA GLU A 81 18.74 -45.44 -23.93
C GLU A 81 18.58 -44.19 -24.82
N GLU A 82 19.68 -43.81 -25.46
CA GLU A 82 19.75 -42.88 -26.58
C GLU A 82 19.03 -43.47 -27.82
N GLU A 83 18.14 -42.70 -28.47
CA GLU A 83 17.86 -42.93 -29.89
C GLU A 83 17.90 -41.60 -30.65
N ASP A 84 19.06 -41.33 -31.23
CA ASP A 84 19.30 -40.38 -32.32
C ASP A 84 18.49 -40.82 -33.55
N ARG A 85 17.54 -40.00 -33.99
CA ARG A 85 16.93 -40.09 -35.32
C ARG A 85 16.44 -38.75 -35.87
#